data_AF-A0A1M6HW54-F1
#
_entry.id   AF-A0A1M6HW54-F1
#
_cell.length_a   1.000
_cell.length_b   1.000
_cell.length_c   1.000
_cell.angle_alpha   90.00
_cell.angle_beta   90.00
_cell.angle_gamma   90.00
#
_symmetry.space_group_name_H-M   'P 1'
#
loop_
_entity.id
_entity.type
_entity.pdbx_description
1 polymer ?
#
loop_
_entity_poly.entity_id
_entity_poly.type
_entity_poly.pdbx_seq_one_letter_code
_entity_poly.pdbx_strand_id
1 'polypeptide(L)' 'MIVRCIDNTLQRDVLVVGREYEVRAERDDCYILSGFDKRFSKTRFEVVKRCATQHC' A
#
# COMPACT_ATOMS: atom_id res chain seq x y z
N MET A 1 -2.53 -3.78 7.56
CA MET A 1 -2.03 -4.54 6.38
C MET A 1 -0.77 -3.85 5.90
N ILE A 2 0.28 -4.60 5.57
CA ILE A 2 1.53 -4.07 5.05
C ILE A 2 1.66 -4.43 3.58
N VAL A 3 1.98 -3.44 2.75
CA VAL A 3 2.17 -3.59 1.31
C VAL A 3 3.54 -3.06 0.91
N ARG A 4 4.20 -3.74 -0.03
CA ARG A 4 5.49 -3.34 -0.58
C ARG A 4 5.27 -2.68 -1.94
N CYS A 5 5.83 -1.51 -2.13
CA CYS A 5 5.78 -0.85 -3.43
C CYS A 5 6.64 -1.64 -4.43
N ILE A 6 6.03 -2.04 -5.55
CA ILE A 6 6.70 -2.71 -6.67
C ILE A 6 6.83 -1.80 -7.90
N ASP A 7 6.00 -0.76 -7.99
CA ASP A 7 6.04 0.24 -9.06
C ASP A 7 5.87 1.66 -8.50
N ASN A 8 6.80 2.55 -8.81
CA ASN A 8 6.71 3.97 -8.48
C ASN A 8 6.76 4.88 -9.72
N THR A 9 6.55 4.34 -10.92
CA THR A 9 6.83 5.01 -12.20
C THR A 9 6.21 6.40 -12.31
N LEU A 10 5.02 6.62 -11.73
CA LEU A 10 4.32 7.91 -11.74
C LEU A 10 4.46 8.73 -10.44
N GLN A 11 5.14 8.22 -9.42
CA GLN A 11 5.20 8.82 -8.07
C GLN A 11 6.56 8.59 -7.38
N ARG A 12 7.65 8.77 -8.13
CA ARG A 12 9.03 8.51 -7.66
C ARG A 12 9.43 9.30 -6.40
N ASP A 13 8.91 10.51 -6.25
CA ASP A 13 9.14 11.36 -5.06
C ASP A 13 8.35 10.93 -3.82
N VAL A 14 7.33 10.09 -3.98
CA VAL A 14 6.39 9.73 -2.90
C VAL A 14 6.55 8.27 -2.49
N LEU A 15 6.71 7.38 -3.48
CA LEU A 15 6.85 5.95 -3.28
C LEU A 15 8.26 5.49 -3.65
N VAL A 16 8.89 4.78 -2.74
CA VAL A 16 10.15 4.06 -2.95
C VAL A 16 9.86 2.59 -3.24
N VAL A 17 10.30 2.10 -4.40
CA VAL A 17 10.21 0.68 -4.78
C VAL A 17 11.01 -0.18 -3.80
N GLY A 18 10.44 -1.32 -3.42
CA GLY A 18 10.99 -2.24 -2.44
C GLY A 18 10.70 -1.86 -0.99
N ARG A 19 10.23 -0.64 -0.72
CA ARG A 19 9.86 -0.20 0.63
C ARG A 19 8.45 -0.68 1.00
N GLU A 20 8.30 -1.03 2.27
CA GLU A 20 7.03 -1.42 2.88
C GLU A 20 6.28 -0.22 3.45
N TYR A 21 4.97 -0.22 3.27
CA TYR A 21 4.05 0.81 3.73
C TYR A 21 2.87 0.17 4.46
N GLU A 22 2.43 0.82 5.52
CA GLU A 22 1.22 0.43 6.22
C GLU A 22 0.00 0.98 5.50
N VAL A 23 -0.97 0.11 5.21
CA VAL A 23 -2.26 0.52 4.66
C VAL A 23 -3.19 0.90 5.80
N ARG A 24 -3.58 2.17 5.83
CA ARG A 24 -4.56 2.74 6.76
C ARG A 24 -5.98 2.37 6.36
N ALA A 25 -6.29 2.42 5.07
CA ALA A 25 -7.60 2.03 4.55
C ALA A 25 -7.50 1.48 3.14
N GLU A 26 -8.38 0.53 2.85
CA GLU A 26 -8.56 -0.02 1.51
C GLU A 26 -9.87 0.50 0.92
N ARG A 27 -9.85 0.86 -0.36
CA ARG A 27 -11.01 1.16 -1.18
C ARG A 27 -10.85 0.39 -2.49
N ASP A 28 -11.95 -0.08 -3.07
CA ASP A 28 -12.05 -0.91 -4.28
C ASP A 28 -10.72 -1.22 -5.01
N ASP A 29 -10.14 -0.24 -5.71
CA ASP A 29 -8.88 -0.39 -6.46
C ASP A 29 -7.68 0.41 -5.93
N CYS A 30 -7.80 0.99 -4.73
CA CYS A 30 -6.77 1.85 -4.14
C CYS A 30 -6.46 1.55 -2.66
N TYR A 31 -5.19 1.71 -2.31
CA TYR A 31 -4.70 1.77 -0.93
C TYR A 31 -4.53 3.22 -0.48
N ILE A 32 -4.96 3.48 0.76
CA ILE A 32 -4.65 4.69 1.52
C ILE A 32 -3.56 4.30 2.51
N LEU A 33 -2.35 4.84 2.30
CA LEU A 33 -1.20 4.53 3.14
C LEU A 33 -1.18 5.42 4.39
N SER A 34 -0.72 4.86 5.51
CA SER A 34 -0.47 5.60 6.74
C SER A 34 0.67 6.60 6.51
N GLY A 35 0.47 7.87 6.85
CA GLY A 35 1.42 8.96 6.57
C GLY A 35 1.28 9.62 5.19
N PHE A 36 0.28 9.25 4.40
CA PHE A 36 0.00 9.87 3.10
C PHE A 36 -1.47 10.28 2.98
N ASP A 37 -1.71 11.52 2.51
CA ASP A 37 -3.06 12.03 2.21
C ASP A 37 -3.52 11.72 0.77
N LYS A 38 -2.90 10.71 0.13
CA LYS A 38 -3.20 10.31 -1.26
C LYS A 38 -3.60 8.84 -1.34
N ARG A 39 -4.39 8.54 -2.37
CA ARG A 39 -4.78 7.18 -2.75
C ARG A 39 -3.80 6.64 -3.78
N PHE A 40 -3.44 5.37 -3.67
CA PHE A 40 -2.51 4.72 -4.56
C PHE A 40 -3.12 3.45 -5.14
N SER A 41 -2.96 3.22 -6.45
CA SER A 41 -3.54 2.02 -7.07
C SER A 41 -2.92 0.74 -6.51
N LYS A 42 -3.76 -0.25 -6.19
CA LYS A 42 -3.34 -1.54 -5.64
C LYS A 42 -2.33 -2.28 -6.52
N THR A 43 -2.42 -2.10 -7.84
CA THR A 43 -1.52 -2.75 -8.83
C THR A 43 -0.05 -2.39 -8.66
N ARG A 44 0.24 -1.28 -7.96
CA ARG A 44 1.61 -0.82 -7.68
C ARG A 44 2.22 -1.43 -6.43
N PHE A 45 1.46 -2.26 -5.72
CA PHE A 45 1.90 -2.86 -4.48
C PHE A 45 1.67 -4.36 -4.46
N GLU A 46 2.55 -5.02 -3.75
CA GLU A 46 2.39 -6.41 -3.36
C GLU A 46 2.03 -6.48 -1.87
N VAL A 47 1.07 -7.33 -1.51
CA VAL A 47 0.68 -7.49 -0.11
C VAL A 47 1.72 -8.38 0.59
N VAL A 48 2.49 -7.80 1.52
CA VAL A 48 3.52 -8.53 2.28
C VAL A 48 2.93 -9.17 3.53
N LYS A 49 2.08 -8.42 4.24
CA LYS A 49 1.45 -8.92 5.47
C LYS A 49 0.00 -8.50 5.51
N ARG A 50 -0.90 -9.47 5.37
CA ARG A 50 -2.30 -9.28 5.72
C ARG A 50 -2.38 -9.23 7.24
N CYS A 51 -2.93 -8.15 7.81
CA CYS A 51 -3.43 -8.24 9.17
C CYS A 51 -4.57 -9.25 9.08
N ALA A 52 -4.38 -10.43 9.63
CA ALA A 52 -5.44 -11.42 9.73
C ALA A 52 -6.53 -10.86 10.65
N THR A 53 -7.55 -10.23 10.07
CA THR A 53 -8.89 -10.31 10.66
C THR A 53 -9.54 -11.59 10.14
N GLN A 54 -9.03 -12.74 10.59
CA GLN A 54 -9.81 -13.98 10.65
C GLN A 54 -9.47 -14.72 11.95
N HIS A 55 -10.50 -14.77 12.82
CA HIS A 55 -10.70 -15.49 14.09
C HIS A 55 -9.88 -15.07 15.33
N CYS A 56 -10.55 -14.46 16.32
CA CYS A 56 -11.42 -15.16 17.27
C CYS A 56 -12.68 -14.34 17.57
#